data_AF-A0A0E9MVQ6-F1
#
_entry.id   AF-A0A0E9MVQ6-F1
#
_cell.length_a   1.000
_cell.length_b   1.000
_cell.length_c   1.000
_cell.angle_alpha   90.00
_cell.angle_beta   90.00
_cell.angle_gamma   90.00
#
_symmetry.space_group_name_H-M   'P 1'
#
loop_
_entity.id
_entity.type
_entity.pdbx_description
1 polymer ?
#
loop_
_entity_poly.entity_id
_entity_poly.type
_entity_poly.pdbx_seq_one_letter_code
_entity_poly.pdbx_strand_id
1 'polypeptide(L)'
;MMLLHFECRFKINTQVYDAIIYPSTAVDQSGFPRFFRVLLNGAPFGMLMRTEQHWQCPAERPHYLIEEIGEQITLWYQSLTGNIVPSILKSV
;
A
#
# COMPACT_ATOMS: atom_id res chain seq x y z
N MET A 1 -8.92 -4.59 19.97
CA MET A 1 -7.77 -4.29 19.07
C MET A 1 -8.36 -3.72 17.79
N MET A 2 -8.24 -2.41 17.58
CA MET A 2 -8.86 -1.72 16.44
C MET A 2 -8.07 -2.07 15.17
N LEU A 3 -8.73 -2.64 14.15
CA LEU A 3 -8.13 -2.82 12.82
C LEU A 3 -7.96 -1.42 12.22
N LEU A 4 -6.73 -0.88 12.30
CA LEU A 4 -6.40 0.38 11.67
C LEU A 4 -6.36 0.15 10.16
N HIS A 5 -7.44 0.51 9.49
CA HIS A 5 -7.42 0.71 8.05
C HIS A 5 -6.97 2.14 7.77
N PHE A 6 -6.52 2.40 6.56
CA PHE A 6 -6.34 3.75 6.08
C PHE A 6 -6.99 3.89 4.72
N GLU A 7 -7.41 5.12 4.45
CA GLU A 7 -8.04 5.50 3.21
C GLU A 7 -7.04 6.34 2.41
N CYS A 8 -6.96 6.09 1.11
CA CYS A 8 -6.23 6.95 0.21
C CYS A 8 -7.06 7.25 -1.03
N ARG A 9 -6.96 8.50 -1.49
CA ARG A 9 -7.55 8.97 -2.74
C ARG A 9 -6.41 9.33 -3.67
N PHE A 10 -6.38 8.73 -4.84
CA PHE A 10 -5.34 8.98 -5.84
C PHE A 10 -5.96 9.10 -7.23
N LYS A 11 -5.19 9.64 -8.17
CA LYS A 11 -5.65 9.94 -9.54
C LYS A 11 -4.66 9.36 -10.54
N ILE A 12 -5.17 8.58 -11.47
CA ILE A 12 -4.41 8.06 -12.61
C ILE A 12 -5.04 8.62 -13.88
N ASN A 13 -4.27 9.37 -14.66
CA ASN A 13 -4.76 10.14 -15.81
C ASN A 13 -5.89 11.10 -15.41
N THR A 14 -7.12 10.85 -15.88
CA THR A 14 -8.32 11.64 -15.55
C THR A 14 -9.20 10.99 -14.49
N GLN A 15 -8.95 9.73 -14.14
CA GLN A 15 -9.79 8.96 -13.23
C GLN A 15 -9.30 9.08 -11.79
N VAL A 16 -10.24 9.38 -10.88
CA VAL A 16 -10.00 9.37 -9.44
C VAL A 16 -10.44 8.03 -8.86
N TYR A 17 -9.67 7.53 -7.91
CA TYR A 17 -9.91 6.30 -7.18
C TYR A 17 -9.91 6.56 -5.69
N ASP A 18 -10.85 5.94 -4.99
CA ASP A 18 -10.92 5.87 -3.54
C ASP A 18 -10.57 4.45 -3.11
N ALA A 19 -9.50 4.29 -2.33
CA ALA A 19 -9.09 3.00 -1.81
C ALA A 19 -9.17 2.97 -0.28
N ILE A 20 -9.70 1.86 0.25
CA ILE A 20 -9.63 1.53 1.67
C ILE A 20 -8.74 0.31 1.82
N ILE A 21 -7.70 0.45 2.64
CA ILE A 21 -6.63 -0.52 2.77
C ILE A 21 -6.66 -1.08 4.18
N TYR A 22 -6.76 -2.40 4.28
CA TYR A 22 -6.77 -3.16 5.53
C TYR A 22 -5.48 -3.99 5.61
N PRO A 23 -4.48 -3.55 6.40
CA PRO A 23 -3.28 -4.32 6.64
C PRO A 23 -3.57 -5.64 7.35
N SER A 24 -2.81 -6.68 7.02
CA SER A 24 -2.84 -7.94 7.77
C SER A 24 -2.20 -7.79 9.15
N THR A 25 -2.71 -8.52 10.12
CA THR A 25 -2.04 -8.68 11.43
C THR A 25 -0.78 -9.54 11.34
N ALA A 26 -0.66 -10.36 10.28
CA ALA A 26 0.57 -11.08 9.97
C ALA A 26 1.60 -10.10 9.42
N VAL A 27 2.75 -10.00 10.08
CA VAL A 27 3.87 -9.14 9.69
C VAL A 27 5.07 -9.96 9.22
N ASP A 28 5.92 -9.36 8.39
CA ASP A 28 7.22 -9.89 8.03
C ASP A 28 8.27 -9.63 9.13
N GLN A 29 9.53 -9.94 8.84
CA GLN A 29 10.63 -9.77 9.81
C GLN A 29 10.90 -8.31 10.18
N SER A 30 10.47 -7.35 9.36
CA SER A 30 10.59 -5.91 9.62
C SER A 30 9.42 -5.34 10.42
N GLY A 31 8.40 -6.15 10.70
CA GLY A 31 7.15 -5.68 11.30
C GLY A 31 6.18 -5.06 10.28
N PHE A 32 6.48 -5.16 8.98
CA PHE A 32 5.61 -4.69 7.91
C PHE A 32 4.52 -5.75 7.59
N PRO A 33 3.26 -5.36 7.38
CA PRO A 33 2.20 -6.32 7.05
C PRO A 33 2.53 -7.12 5.78
N ARG A 34 2.30 -8.44 5.85
CA ARG A 34 2.57 -9.35 4.73
C ARG A 34 1.62 -9.14 3.56
N PHE A 35 0.38 -8.75 3.84
CA PHE A 35 -0.62 -8.50 2.80
C PHE A 35 -1.60 -7.42 3.21
N PHE A 36 -2.24 -6.82 2.21
CA PHE A 36 -3.18 -5.71 2.34
C PHE A 36 -4.44 -6.05 1.59
N ARG A 37 -5.58 -6.14 2.28
CA ARG A 37 -6.87 -6.25 1.60
C ARG A 37 -7.30 -4.86 1.15
N VAL A 38 -7.68 -4.74 -0.10
CA VAL A 38 -8.03 -3.45 -0.71
C VAL A 38 -9.47 -3.47 -1.21
N LEU A 39 -10.22 -2.44 -0.81
CA LEU A 39 -11.44 -2.02 -1.49
C LEU A 39 -11.10 -0.84 -2.38
N LEU A 40 -11.50 -0.87 -3.65
CA LEU A 40 -11.31 0.21 -4.61
C LEU A 40 -12.69 0.66 -5.10
N ASN A 41 -12.98 1.96 -4.95
CA ASN A 41 -14.29 2.57 -5.21
C ASN A 41 -15.45 1.80 -4.55
N GLY A 42 -15.24 1.35 -3.31
CA GLY A 42 -16.21 0.59 -2.53
C GLY A 42 -16.36 -0.89 -2.90
N ALA A 43 -15.63 -1.38 -3.91
CA ALA A 43 -15.70 -2.77 -4.35
C ALA A 43 -14.42 -3.56 -3.98
N PRO A 44 -14.50 -4.88 -3.72
CA PRO A 44 -13.33 -5.71 -3.49
C PRO A 44 -12.36 -5.67 -4.68
N PHE A 45 -11.15 -5.15 -4.45
CA PHE A 45 -10.07 -5.16 -5.42
C PHE A 45 -9.23 -6.43 -5.27
N GLY A 46 -8.81 -6.76 -4.06
CA GLY A 46 -8.06 -7.98 -3.82
C GLY A 46 -7.08 -7.85 -2.67
N MET A 47 -6.12 -8.77 -2.64
CA MET A 47 -5.03 -8.75 -1.68
C MET A 47 -3.75 -8.32 -2.39
N LEU A 48 -3.15 -7.23 -1.92
CA LEU A 48 -1.84 -6.79 -2.37
C LEU A 48 -0.77 -7.34 -1.44
N MET A 49 0.34 -7.76 -2.02
CA MET A 49 1.52 -8.24 -1.30
C MET A 49 2.75 -7.57 -1.88
N ARG A 50 3.71 -7.26 -1.02
CA ARG A 50 5.01 -6.73 -1.44
C ARG A 50 5.99 -7.89 -1.57
N THR A 51 6.61 -8.03 -2.74
CA THR A 51 7.81 -8.84 -2.91
C THR A 51 9.04 -7.94 -2.90
N GLU A 52 10.25 -8.51 -2.93
CA GLU A 52 11.50 -7.73 -2.86
C GLU A 52 11.61 -6.66 -3.96
N GLN A 53 10.95 -6.88 -5.10
CA GLN A 53 11.10 -6.03 -6.28
C GLN A 53 9.81 -5.26 -6.64
N HIS A 54 8.60 -5.80 -6.35
CA HIS A 54 7.35 -5.24 -6.85
C HIS A 54 6.14 -5.49 -5.95
N TRP A 55 5.04 -4.78 -6.24
CA TRP A 55 3.71 -5.07 -5.69
C TRP A 55 2.97 -6.09 -6.56
N GLN A 56 2.28 -7.03 -5.92
CA GLN A 56 1.58 -8.11 -6.61
C GLN A 56 0.17 -8.28 -6.05
N CYS A 57 -0.76 -8.66 -6.93
CA CYS A 57 -2.11 -9.09 -6.58
C CYS A 57 -2.33 -10.50 -7.17
N PRO A 58 -2.72 -11.51 -6.37
CA PRO A 58 -3.01 -12.86 -6.90
C PRO A 58 -4.21 -12.89 -7.85
N ALA A 59 -5.15 -11.96 -7.68
CA ALA A 59 -6.26 -11.80 -8.60
C ALA A 59 -5.78 -10.99 -9.82
N GLU A 60 -6.24 -11.39 -11.00
CA GLU A 60 -5.97 -10.64 -12.23
C GLU A 60 -6.56 -9.23 -12.12
N ARG A 61 -5.67 -8.23 -12.04
CA ARG A 61 -6.00 -6.82 -11.91
C ARG A 61 -5.07 -5.99 -12.80
N PRO A 62 -5.51 -4.79 -13.23
CA PRO A 62 -4.66 -3.92 -14.03
C PRO A 62 -3.37 -3.57 -13.28
N HIS A 63 -2.22 -3.81 -13.91
CA HIS A 63 -0.90 -3.67 -13.27
C HIS A 63 -0.68 -2.26 -12.70
N TYR A 64 -1.06 -1.23 -13.47
CA TYR A 64 -0.93 0.17 -13.05
C TYR A 64 -1.72 0.49 -11.76
N LEU A 65 -2.82 -0.21 -11.46
CA LEU A 65 -3.54 -0.04 -10.19
C LEU A 65 -2.82 -0.75 -9.05
N ILE A 66 -2.25 -1.93 -9.30
CA ILE A 66 -1.49 -2.67 -8.28
C ILE A 66 -0.29 -1.84 -7.83
N GLU A 67 0.45 -1.27 -8.79
CA GLU A 67 1.62 -0.44 -8.51
C GLU A 67 1.25 0.84 -7.78
N GLU A 68 0.27 1.60 -8.27
CA GLU A 68 -0.15 2.85 -7.64
C GLU A 68 -0.66 2.64 -6.21
N ILE A 69 -1.54 1.66 -5.99
CA ILE A 69 -2.03 1.35 -4.63
C ILE A 69 -0.87 0.91 -3.74
N GLY A 70 0.06 0.12 -4.26
CA GLY A 70 1.27 -0.28 -3.55
C GLY A 70 2.18 0.89 -3.15
N GLU A 71 2.33 1.87 -4.04
CA GLU A 71 3.05 3.11 -3.74
C GLU A 71 2.36 3.90 -2.63
N GLN A 72 1.04 4.06 -2.69
CA GLN A 72 0.27 4.73 -1.63
C GLN A 72 0.42 4.02 -0.28
N ILE A 73 0.45 2.68 -0.26
CA ILE A 73 0.73 1.90 0.96
C ILE A 73 2.14 2.23 1.48
N THR A 74 3.13 2.23 0.59
CA THR A 74 4.53 2.50 0.93
C THR A 74 4.68 3.88 1.56
N LEU A 75 4.12 4.91 0.91
CA LEU A 75 4.16 6.30 1.37
C LEU A 75 3.47 6.45 2.74
N TRP A 76 2.32 5.81 2.94
CA TRP A 76 1.62 5.86 4.22
C TRP A 76 2.47 5.30 5.36
N TYR A 77 3.07 4.11 5.18
CA TYR A 77 3.95 3.53 6.21
C TYR A 77 5.22 4.35 6.40
N GLN A 78 5.82 4.87 5.33
CA GLN A 78 6.96 5.78 5.43
C GLN A 78 6.61 7.03 6.26
N SER A 79 5.41 7.59 6.08
CA SER A 79 4.95 8.74 6.86
C SER A 79 4.76 8.42 8.35
N LEU A 80 4.32 7.20 8.69
CA LEU A 80 4.27 6.75 10.09
C LEU A 80 5.65 6.60 10.72
N THR A 81 6.59 6.07 9.94
CA THR A 81 8.00 5.96 10.36
C THR A 81 8.72 7.30 10.30
N GLY A 82 8.13 8.34 9.70
CA GLY A 82 8.67 9.68 9.46
C GLY A 82 8.87 10.56 10.70
N ASN A 83 8.65 10.05 11.92
CA ASN A 83 9.29 10.58 13.13
C ASN A 83 10.72 10.01 13.35
N ILE A 84 11.22 9.18 12.44
CA ILE A 84 12.63 8.86 12.23
C ILE A 84 12.91 8.95 10.73
N VAL A 85 13.47 10.08 10.33
CA VAL A 85 13.98 10.32 8.97
C VAL A 85 15.03 9.25 8.63
N PRO A 86 14.89 8.47 7.54
CA PRO A 86 16.03 7.81 6.95
C PRO A 86 16.85 8.90 6.25
N SER A 87 17.97 9.24 6.86
CA SER A 87 19.05 10.10 6.35
C SER A 87 19.70 9.49 5.10
N ILE A 88 18.95 9.22 4.04
CA ILE A 88 19.48 8.75 2.76
C ILE A 88 18.88 9.58 1.62
N LEU A 89 19.07 10.89 1.73
CA LEU A 89 19.24 11.79 0.58
C LEU A 89 20.35 12.79 0.89
N LYS A 90 21.51 12.30 1.31
CA LYS A 90 22.80 12.97 1.14
C LYS A 90 23.90 11.92 1.11
N SER A 91 24.25 11.46 -0.09
CA SER A 91 25.64 11.21 -0.49
C SER A 91 25.68 10.83 -1.96
N VAL A 92 26.37 11.69 -2.71
CA VAL A 92 26.97 11.58 -4.04
C VAL A 92 26.05 11.51 -5.26
#